data_AF-A0A5D2LJM1-F1
#
_entry.id   AF-A0A5D2LJM1-F1
#
_cell.length_a   1.000
_cell.length_b   1.000
_cell.length_c   1.000
_cell.angle_alpha   90.00
_cell.angle_beta   90.00
_cell.angle_gamma   90.00
#
_symmetry.space_group_name_H-M   'P 1'
#
loop_
_entity.id
_entity.type
_entity.pdbx_description
1 polymer ?
#
loop_
_entity_poly.entity_id
_entity_poly.type
_entity_poly.pdbx_seq_one_letter_code
_entity_poly.pdbx_strand_id
1 'polypeptide(L)'
;MPNKIMAGAPHLTPGAFLIGDAFNMRHAITAGGMTVALSDVVILRDLLRPLHDLSDASAICKYLESFYTLRKPMSSTINTLANVLHKVFSAPSDPAMENLQQTLLGYLKLGGVFSSGVSALLSGLCPRPLSLVFHFIVMAMYGVGQLLLPFPSPKRLLDGAKLLWVASSVFLPIIHSEGVRQMFFPLTVPAYYRTPPKGKKI
;
A
#
# COMPACT_ATOMS: atom_id res chain seq x y z
N MET A 1 6.62 -16.68 15.18
CA MET A 1 7.18 -16.64 13.81
C MET A 1 7.82 -15.28 13.58
N PRO A 2 8.94 -15.17 12.84
CA PRO A 2 9.58 -13.89 12.57
C PRO A 2 8.74 -13.04 11.60
N ASN A 3 8.50 -11.78 11.93
CA ASN A 3 7.93 -10.80 10.99
C ASN A 3 8.99 -10.44 9.95
N LYS A 4 8.70 -10.68 8.67
CA LYS A 4 9.58 -10.34 7.55
C LYS A 4 8.88 -9.32 6.64
N ILE A 5 9.67 -8.46 6.02
CA ILE A 5 9.21 -7.46 5.03
C ILE A 5 9.99 -7.72 3.75
N MET A 6 9.30 -7.81 2.62
CA MET A 6 9.90 -8.06 1.31
C MET A 6 9.11 -7.28 0.25
N ALA A 7 9.76 -6.26 -0.33
CA ALA A 7 9.17 -5.52 -1.44
C ALA A 7 9.03 -6.42 -2.67
N GLY A 8 7.92 -6.30 -3.38
CA GLY A 8 7.71 -7.04 -4.63
C GLY A 8 8.65 -6.53 -5.72
N ALA A 9 9.67 -7.31 -6.05
CA ALA A 9 10.61 -7.07 -7.13
C ALA A 9 10.38 -8.13 -8.22
N PRO A 10 9.72 -7.78 -9.34
CA PRO A 10 9.45 -8.75 -10.39
C PRO A 10 10.76 -9.23 -11.04
N HIS A 11 11.02 -10.52 -10.95
CA HIS A 11 12.05 -11.20 -11.74
C HIS A 11 11.38 -12.06 -12.80
N LEU A 12 11.48 -11.64 -14.06
CA LEU A 12 10.81 -12.29 -15.17
C LEU A 12 11.57 -13.55 -15.59
N THR A 13 11.00 -14.70 -15.25
CA THR A 13 11.54 -16.01 -15.63
C THR A 13 10.49 -16.72 -16.50
N PRO A 14 10.75 -16.91 -17.81
CA PRO A 14 9.84 -17.64 -18.68
C PRO A 14 9.47 -19.01 -18.10
N GLY A 15 8.16 -19.30 -18.05
CA GLY A 15 7.63 -20.56 -17.51
C GLY A 15 7.48 -20.63 -15.98
N ALA A 16 7.90 -19.61 -15.24
CA ALA A 16 7.72 -19.54 -13.79
C ALA A 16 6.99 -18.25 -13.36
N PHE A 17 6.19 -18.33 -12.30
CA PHE A 17 5.45 -17.20 -11.78
C PHE A 17 5.39 -17.23 -10.25
N LEU A 18 5.69 -16.10 -9.61
CA LEU A 18 5.77 -15.99 -8.15
C LEU A 18 4.63 -15.14 -7.60
N ILE A 19 3.94 -15.65 -6.58
CA ILE A 19 2.80 -14.99 -5.92
C ILE A 19 2.83 -15.20 -4.40
N GLY A 20 1.99 -14.45 -3.69
CA GLY A 20 1.87 -14.54 -2.23
C GLY A 20 3.11 -14.02 -1.50
N ASP A 21 3.33 -14.53 -0.28
CA ASP A 21 4.46 -14.12 0.57
C ASP A 21 5.81 -14.49 -0.02
N ALA A 22 5.89 -15.44 -0.95
CA ALA A 22 7.11 -15.72 -1.69
C ALA A 22 7.53 -14.54 -2.59
N PHE A 23 6.57 -13.71 -3.02
CA PHE A 23 6.81 -12.54 -3.87
C PHE A 23 6.79 -11.21 -3.10
N ASN A 24 5.83 -11.01 -2.19
CA ASN A 24 5.66 -9.74 -1.49
C ASN A 24 5.15 -9.92 -0.06
N MET A 25 6.05 -9.78 0.91
CA MET A 25 5.75 -9.82 2.34
C MET A 25 5.60 -8.40 2.91
N ARG A 26 4.66 -8.25 3.84
CA ARG A 26 4.47 -7.03 4.64
C ARG A 26 4.40 -7.38 6.12
N HIS A 27 4.46 -6.35 6.96
CA HIS A 27 4.23 -6.55 8.38
C HIS A 27 2.84 -7.14 8.68
N ALA A 28 2.76 -8.08 9.61
CA ALA A 28 1.54 -8.84 9.89
C ALA A 28 0.46 -8.07 10.67
N ILE A 29 0.74 -6.84 11.13
CA ILE A 29 -0.14 -6.05 12.01
C ILE A 29 -1.53 -5.75 11.42
N THR A 30 -1.65 -5.69 10.09
CA THR A 30 -2.94 -5.49 9.42
C THR A 30 -3.60 -6.80 8.98
N ALA A 31 -2.93 -7.94 9.18
CA ALA A 31 -3.32 -9.25 8.66
C ALA A 31 -3.63 -9.28 7.14
N GLY A 32 -3.14 -8.31 6.36
CA GLY A 32 -3.52 -8.11 4.97
C GLY A 32 -2.83 -9.03 3.94
N GLY A 33 -1.95 -9.94 4.37
CA GLY A 33 -1.21 -10.83 3.47
C GLY A 33 -2.13 -11.74 2.65
N MET A 34 -3.10 -12.39 3.31
CA MET A 34 -4.08 -13.25 2.63
C MET A 34 -4.97 -12.46 1.68
N THR A 35 -5.42 -11.27 2.06
CA THR A 35 -6.23 -10.40 1.21
C THR A 35 -5.52 -10.07 -0.09
N VAL A 36 -4.22 -9.75 -0.01
CA VAL A 36 -3.41 -9.45 -1.20
C VAL A 36 -3.17 -10.70 -2.04
N ALA A 37 -2.87 -11.83 -1.41
CA ALA A 37 -2.69 -13.10 -2.12
C ALA A 37 -3.97 -13.53 -2.87
N LEU A 38 -5.14 -13.41 -2.26
CA LEU A 38 -6.41 -13.75 -2.91
C LEU A 38 -6.75 -12.79 -4.05
N SER A 39 -6.46 -11.50 -3.90
CA SER A 39 -6.61 -10.57 -5.01
C SER A 39 -5.63 -10.84 -6.14
N ASP A 40 -4.38 -11.20 -5.83
CA ASP A 40 -3.39 -11.60 -6.83
C ASP A 40 -3.93 -12.79 -7.63
N VAL A 41 -4.55 -13.78 -6.97
CA VAL A 41 -5.17 -14.93 -7.64
C VAL A 41 -6.29 -14.50 -8.59
N VAL A 42 -7.14 -13.53 -8.21
CA VAL A 42 -8.20 -13.02 -9.09
C VAL A 42 -7.61 -12.35 -10.34
N ILE A 43 -6.60 -11.48 -10.18
CA ILE A 43 -5.94 -10.81 -11.30
C ILE A 43 -5.26 -11.84 -12.20
N LEU A 44 -4.52 -12.78 -11.62
CA LEU A 44 -3.83 -13.83 -12.35
C LEU A 44 -4.80 -14.72 -13.11
N ARG A 45 -5.91 -15.14 -12.50
CA ARG A 45 -6.99 -15.89 -13.15
C ARG A 45 -7.49 -15.17 -14.40
N ASP A 46 -7.74 -13.86 -14.29
CA ASP A 46 -8.27 -13.08 -15.41
C ASP A 46 -7.25 -12.89 -16.53
N LEU A 47 -5.97 -12.75 -16.18
CA LEU A 47 -4.89 -12.72 -17.16
C LEU A 47 -4.72 -14.07 -17.85
N LEU A 48 -4.81 -15.19 -17.12
CA LEU A 48 -4.64 -16.53 -17.67
C LEU A 48 -5.83 -17.01 -18.51
N ARG A 49 -7.06 -16.57 -18.19
CA ARG A 49 -8.29 -17.00 -18.89
C ARG A 49 -8.23 -16.94 -20.43
N PRO A 50 -7.72 -15.87 -21.09
CA PRO A 50 -7.62 -15.83 -22.55
C PRO A 50 -6.49 -16.68 -23.15
N LEU A 51 -5.59 -17.25 -22.33
CA LEU A 51 -4.47 -18.05 -22.80
C LEU A 51 -4.92 -19.50 -23.02
N HIS A 52 -5.02 -19.90 -24.28
CA HIS A 52 -5.39 -21.27 -24.68
C HIS A 52 -4.16 -22.11 -25.06
N ASP A 53 -3.04 -21.45 -25.37
CA ASP A 53 -1.76 -22.05 -25.71
C ASP A 53 -0.69 -21.53 -24.75
N LEU A 54 -0.03 -22.44 -24.05
CA LEU A 54 1.02 -22.14 -23.08
C LEU A 54 2.44 -22.45 -23.58
N SER A 55 2.60 -22.77 -24.86
CA SER A 55 3.88 -23.21 -25.44
C SER A 55 4.92 -22.10 -25.54
N ASP A 56 4.50 -20.85 -25.77
CA ASP A 56 5.41 -19.70 -25.85
C ASP A 56 5.59 -19.03 -24.47
N ALA A 57 6.47 -19.62 -23.67
CA ALA A 57 6.80 -19.12 -22.33
C ALA A 57 7.30 -17.67 -22.33
N SER A 58 7.97 -17.21 -23.38
CA SER A 58 8.49 -15.83 -23.47
C SER A 58 7.37 -14.83 -23.72
N ALA A 59 6.49 -15.12 -24.69
CA ALA A 59 5.34 -14.27 -24.98
C ALA A 59 4.37 -14.19 -23.79
N ILE A 60 4.16 -15.31 -23.09
CA ILE A 60 3.33 -15.36 -21.89
C ILE A 60 3.98 -14.58 -20.75
N CYS A 61 5.28 -14.76 -20.51
CA CYS A 61 6.01 -14.00 -19.49
C CYS A 61 5.89 -12.48 -19.72
N LYS A 62 6.07 -12.06 -20.98
CA LYS A 62 5.85 -10.68 -21.39
C LYS A 62 4.40 -10.26 -21.11
N TYR A 63 3.40 -11.00 -21.56
CA TYR A 63 2.00 -10.63 -21.30
C TYR A 63 1.68 -10.54 -19.79
N LEU A 64 2.17 -11.49 -18.97
CA LEU A 64 1.94 -11.52 -17.53
C LEU A 64 2.63 -10.39 -16.76
N GLU A 65 3.53 -9.60 -17.36
CA GLU A 65 4.03 -8.37 -16.72
C GLU A 65 2.91 -7.40 -16.33
N SER A 66 1.75 -7.45 -17.01
CA SER A 66 0.55 -6.69 -16.63
C SER A 66 0.15 -6.91 -15.18
N PHE A 67 0.32 -8.13 -14.66
CA PHE A 67 0.01 -8.50 -13.29
C PHE A 67 0.65 -7.54 -12.28
N TYR A 68 1.95 -7.24 -12.45
CA TYR A 68 2.70 -6.40 -11.52
C TYR A 68 2.21 -4.96 -11.48
N THR A 69 1.58 -4.49 -12.56
CA THR A 69 0.95 -3.17 -12.60
C THR A 69 -0.46 -3.22 -12.02
N LEU A 70 -1.26 -4.21 -12.41
CA LEU A 70 -2.66 -4.35 -11.98
C LEU A 70 -2.81 -4.56 -10.47
N ARG A 71 -1.88 -5.29 -9.84
CA ARG A 71 -1.90 -5.53 -8.39
C ARG A 71 -1.55 -4.31 -7.55
N LYS A 72 -0.82 -3.33 -8.11
CA LYS A 72 -0.14 -2.28 -7.34
C LYS A 72 -1.09 -1.46 -6.47
N PRO A 73 -2.25 -0.99 -6.94
CA PRO A 73 -3.17 -0.22 -6.11
C PRO A 73 -3.57 -0.93 -4.80
N MET A 74 -3.90 -2.23 -4.87
CA MET A 74 -4.22 -3.00 -3.67
C MET A 74 -2.96 -3.25 -2.83
N SER A 75 -1.93 -3.82 -3.45
CA SER A 75 -0.77 -4.30 -2.70
C SER A 75 -0.05 -3.14 -2.03
N SER A 76 0.15 -2.01 -2.72
CA SER A 76 0.84 -0.85 -2.17
C SER A 76 0.06 -0.19 -1.04
N THR A 77 -1.27 -0.11 -1.14
CA THR A 77 -2.12 0.46 -0.09
C THR A 77 -2.00 -0.36 1.19
N ILE A 78 -2.14 -1.69 1.10
CA ILE A 78 -2.04 -2.58 2.26
C ILE A 78 -0.60 -2.64 2.81
N ASN A 79 0.41 -2.65 1.93
CA ASN A 79 1.83 -2.59 2.34
C ASN A 79 2.12 -1.30 3.11
N THR A 80 1.71 -0.17 2.55
CA THR A 80 1.96 1.15 3.14
C THR A 80 1.32 1.24 4.50
N LEU A 81 0.04 0.84 4.61
CA LEU A 81 -0.69 0.86 5.86
C LEU A 81 -0.05 -0.04 6.93
N ALA A 82 0.34 -1.27 6.55
CA ALA A 82 1.01 -2.18 7.47
C ALA A 82 2.34 -1.63 8.00
N ASN A 83 3.17 -1.07 7.13
CA ASN A 83 4.49 -0.54 7.49
C ASN A 83 4.39 0.77 8.29
N VAL A 84 3.44 1.65 7.95
CA VAL A 84 3.17 2.89 8.70
C VAL A 84 2.69 2.55 10.10
N LEU A 85 1.68 1.67 10.24
CA LEU A 85 1.16 1.28 11.55
C LEU A 85 2.22 0.59 12.39
N HIS A 86 3.02 -0.31 11.81
CA HIS A 86 4.15 -0.89 12.51
C HIS A 86 5.08 0.18 13.06
N LYS A 87 5.56 1.12 12.22
CA LYS A 87 6.48 2.17 12.68
C LYS A 87 5.88 3.01 13.79
N VAL A 88 4.62 3.41 13.64
CA VAL A 88 3.90 4.22 14.64
C VAL A 88 3.75 3.45 15.95
N PHE A 89 3.42 2.16 15.94
CA PHE A 89 3.17 1.38 17.16
C PHE A 89 4.39 0.73 17.80
N SER A 90 5.54 0.63 17.10
CA SER A 90 6.72 -0.09 17.60
C SER A 90 7.80 0.78 18.23
N ALA A 91 7.63 2.10 18.26
CA ALA A 91 8.57 3.04 18.86
C ALA A 91 7.95 3.80 20.05
N PRO A 92 7.64 3.11 21.17
CA PRO A 92 6.92 3.71 22.30
C PRO A 92 7.74 4.76 23.07
N SER A 93 9.07 4.81 22.91
CA SER A 93 9.94 5.75 23.62
C SER A 93 10.21 7.07 22.89
N ASP A 94 9.73 7.24 21.65
CA ASP A 94 9.80 8.52 20.94
C ASP A 94 8.50 9.33 21.18
N PRO A 95 8.56 10.48 21.85
CA PRO A 95 7.38 11.32 22.10
C PRO A 95 6.63 11.71 20.82
N ALA A 96 7.32 11.81 19.68
CA ALA A 96 6.65 12.09 18.40
C ALA A 96 5.84 10.89 17.89
N MET A 97 6.32 9.66 18.12
CA MET A 97 5.59 8.43 17.79
C MET A 97 4.38 8.24 18.71
N GLU A 98 4.52 8.54 20.00
CA GLU A 98 3.39 8.54 20.94
C GLU A 98 2.31 9.53 20.50
N ASN A 99 2.70 10.75 20.11
CA ASN A 99 1.76 11.74 19.56
C ASN A 99 1.06 11.25 18.29
N LEU A 100 1.76 10.55 17.39
CA LEU A 100 1.14 9.95 16.20
C LEU A 100 0.16 8.84 16.56
N GLN A 101 0.46 8.00 17.56
CA GLN A 101 -0.47 6.98 18.06
C GLN A 101 -1.74 7.61 18.62
N GLN A 102 -1.61 8.63 19.47
CA GLN A 102 -2.76 9.34 20.04
C GLN A 102 -3.57 10.07 18.96
N THR A 103 -2.90 10.67 17.98
CA THR A 103 -3.53 11.29 16.81
C THR A 103 -4.36 10.28 16.04
N LEU A 104 -3.78 9.10 15.73
CA LEU A 104 -4.47 8.02 15.03
C LEU A 104 -5.72 7.54 15.78
N LEU A 105 -5.59 7.27 17.09
CA LEU A 105 -6.72 6.84 17.91
C LEU A 105 -7.80 7.92 18.02
N GLY A 106 -7.40 9.18 18.20
CA GLY A 106 -8.30 10.32 18.23
C GLY A 106 -9.04 10.51 16.90
N TYR A 107 -8.33 10.36 15.79
CA TYR A 107 -8.90 10.45 14.44
C TYR A 107 -9.97 9.37 14.20
N LEU A 108 -9.69 8.12 14.62
CA LEU A 108 -10.66 7.03 14.53
C LEU A 108 -11.90 7.26 15.42
N LYS A 109 -11.74 7.92 16.57
CA LYS A 109 -12.85 8.27 17.47
C LYS A 109 -13.81 9.32 16.89
N LEU A 110 -13.42 10.08 15.86
CA LEU A 110 -14.31 11.03 15.19
C LEU A 110 -15.48 10.33 14.47
N GLY A 111 -15.39 9.02 14.22
CA GLY A 111 -16.45 8.25 13.58
C GLY A 111 -16.66 8.63 12.11
N GLY A 112 -17.79 8.22 11.53
CA GLY A 112 -18.14 8.51 10.14
C GLY A 112 -17.04 8.11 9.16
N VAL A 113 -16.75 8.97 8.18
CA VAL A 113 -15.74 8.74 7.15
C VAL A 113 -14.35 8.50 7.75
N PHE A 114 -13.99 9.16 8.86
CA PHE A 114 -12.65 9.06 9.47
C PHE A 114 -12.36 7.64 9.99
N SER A 115 -13.37 6.99 10.56
CA SER A 115 -13.28 5.61 11.05
C SER A 115 -13.56 4.60 9.93
N SER A 116 -14.67 4.74 9.21
CA SER A 116 -15.09 3.78 8.20
C SER A 116 -14.14 3.74 7.00
N GLY A 117 -13.58 4.88 6.60
CA GLY A 117 -12.60 4.98 5.52
C GLY A 117 -11.28 4.29 5.85
N VAL A 118 -10.75 4.48 7.06
CA VAL A 118 -9.54 3.77 7.52
C VAL A 118 -9.81 2.27 7.67
N SER A 119 -10.97 1.89 8.21
CA SER A 119 -11.39 0.48 8.29
C SER A 119 -11.55 -0.16 6.91
N ALA A 120 -12.04 0.58 5.91
CA ALA A 120 -12.16 0.10 4.53
C ALA A 120 -10.78 -0.09 3.85
N LEU A 121 -9.80 0.75 4.20
CA LEU A 121 -8.41 0.57 3.78
C LEU A 121 -7.76 -0.64 4.47
N LEU A 122 -7.96 -0.78 5.79
CA LEU A 122 -7.41 -1.88 6.60
C LEU A 122 -7.95 -3.25 6.17
N SER A 123 -9.25 -3.34 5.96
CA SER A 123 -9.92 -4.57 5.50
C SER A 123 -9.61 -4.92 4.04
N GLY A 124 -9.00 -4.01 3.28
CA GLY A 124 -8.77 -4.20 1.85
C GLY A 124 -10.03 -4.18 0.99
N LEU A 125 -11.17 -3.70 1.52
CA LEU A 125 -12.43 -3.55 0.78
C LEU A 125 -12.41 -2.37 -0.19
N CYS A 126 -11.71 -1.29 0.16
CA CYS A 126 -11.52 -0.12 -0.70
C CYS A 126 -10.06 0.36 -0.67
N PRO A 127 -9.09 -0.44 -1.15
CA PRO A 127 -7.66 -0.14 -1.07
C PRO A 127 -7.26 0.88 -2.14
N ARG A 128 -7.81 2.11 -2.06
CA ARG A 128 -7.55 3.19 -2.99
C ARG A 128 -6.37 4.04 -2.50
N PRO A 129 -5.25 4.14 -3.24
CA PRO A 129 -4.09 4.93 -2.86
C PRO A 129 -4.40 6.40 -2.54
N LEU A 130 -5.31 7.03 -3.29
CA LEU A 130 -5.72 8.41 -3.03
C LEU A 130 -6.50 8.56 -1.72
N SER A 131 -7.30 7.55 -1.36
CA SER A 131 -7.99 7.53 -0.06
C SER A 131 -6.98 7.43 1.08
N LEU A 132 -5.95 6.58 0.94
CA LEU A 132 -4.86 6.48 1.91
C LEU A 132 -4.17 7.84 2.12
N VAL A 133 -3.81 8.54 1.04
CA VAL A 133 -3.20 9.88 1.12
C VAL A 133 -4.13 10.89 1.76
N PHE A 134 -5.41 10.89 1.39
CA PHE A 134 -6.43 11.75 2.00
C PHE A 134 -6.49 11.55 3.51
N HIS A 135 -6.67 10.30 3.98
CA HIS A 135 -6.73 9.99 5.41
C HIS A 135 -5.45 10.38 6.15
N PHE A 136 -4.28 10.18 5.53
CA PHE A 136 -3.01 10.58 6.10
C PHE A 136 -2.90 12.11 6.28
N ILE A 137 -3.27 12.89 5.25
CA ILE A 137 -3.24 14.36 5.31
C ILE A 137 -4.21 14.88 6.36
N VAL A 138 -5.46 14.41 6.37
CA VAL A 138 -6.47 14.89 7.33
C VAL A 138 -6.09 14.51 8.75
N MET A 139 -5.53 13.31 8.96
CA MET A 139 -5.03 12.88 10.28
C MET A 139 -3.85 13.74 10.74
N ALA A 140 -2.93 14.10 9.85
CA ALA A 140 -1.82 15.01 10.17
C ALA A 140 -2.32 16.41 10.56
N MET A 141 -3.28 16.96 9.81
CA MET A 141 -3.93 18.23 10.15
C MET A 141 -4.70 18.17 11.47
N TYR A 142 -5.37 17.05 11.74
CA TYR A 142 -6.06 16.80 13.01
C TYR A 142 -5.08 16.81 14.19
N GLY A 143 -3.94 16.11 14.07
CA GLY A 143 -2.91 16.08 15.11
C GLY A 143 -2.30 17.46 15.38
N VAL A 144 -2.02 18.24 14.32
CA VAL A 144 -1.58 19.64 14.47
C VAL A 144 -2.66 20.48 15.15
N GLY A 145 -3.92 20.34 14.76
CA GLY A 145 -5.05 21.04 15.39
C GLY A 145 -5.14 20.77 16.89
N GLN A 146 -5.03 19.50 17.31
CA GLN A 146 -4.99 19.13 18.72
C GLN A 146 -3.80 19.78 19.46
N LEU A 147 -2.63 19.83 18.81
CA LEU A 147 -1.45 20.47 19.37
C LEU A 147 -1.56 22.00 19.44
N LEU A 148 -2.46 22.66 18.72
CA LEU A 148 -2.60 24.13 18.75
C LEU A 148 -3.73 24.64 19.65
N LEU A 149 -4.65 23.77 20.10
CA LEU A 149 -5.80 24.15 20.94
C LEU A 149 -5.50 24.09 22.44
N PRO A 150 -5.96 25.03 23.29
CA PRO A 150 -6.89 26.12 22.96
C PRO A 150 -6.22 27.35 22.33
N PHE A 151 -4.92 27.57 22.59
CA PHE A 151 -4.18 28.70 22.03
C PHE A 151 -2.84 28.25 21.43
N PRO A 152 -2.48 28.75 20.24
CA PRO A 152 -1.19 28.48 19.64
C PRO A 152 -0.09 29.23 20.41
N SER A 153 0.99 28.53 20.76
CA SER A 153 2.20 29.12 21.31
C SER A 153 3.40 28.73 20.45
N PRO A 154 4.52 29.48 20.47
CA PRO A 154 5.70 29.15 19.67
C PRO A 154 6.19 27.72 19.87
N LYS A 155 6.18 27.23 21.12
CA LYS A 155 6.52 25.84 21.44
C LYS A 155 5.56 24.85 20.76
N ARG A 156 4.26 25.10 20.81
CA ARG A 156 3.22 24.24 20.21
C ARG A 156 3.25 24.25 18.69
N LEU A 157 3.62 25.38 18.08
CA LEU A 157 3.88 25.48 16.65
C LEU A 157 5.09 24.63 16.24
N LEU A 158 6.17 24.66 17.03
CA LEU A 158 7.34 23.81 16.81
C LEU A 158 6.98 22.32 16.97
N ASP A 159 6.18 21.96 17.98
CA ASP A 159 5.71 20.59 18.19
C ASP A 159 4.83 20.11 17.02
N GLY A 160 3.95 20.97 16.50
CA GLY A 160 3.15 20.71 15.30
C GLY A 160 4.01 20.52 14.05
N ALA A 161 5.02 21.37 13.84
CA ALA A 161 5.98 21.22 12.74
C ALA A 161 6.78 19.92 12.86
N LYS A 162 7.20 19.56 14.08
CA LYS A 162 7.87 18.28 14.37
C LYS A 162 6.96 17.08 14.06
N LEU A 163 5.68 17.15 14.42
CA LEU A 163 4.71 16.10 14.10
C LEU A 163 4.59 15.90 12.59
N LEU A 164 4.46 16.98 11.81
CA LEU A 164 4.38 16.90 10.34
C LEU A 164 5.67 16.34 9.72
N TRP A 165 6.83 16.76 10.22
CA TRP A 165 8.12 16.26 9.79
C TRP A 165 8.23 14.74 10.00
N VAL A 166 7.90 14.29 11.21
CA VAL A 166 7.98 12.88 11.60
C VAL A 166 6.95 12.03 10.86
N ALA A 167 5.72 12.51 10.70
CA ALA A 167 4.70 11.83 9.90
C ALA A 167 5.19 11.65 8.44
N SER A 168 5.73 12.70 7.84
CA SER A 168 6.22 12.70 6.47
C SER A 168 7.44 11.79 6.29
N SER A 169 8.37 11.78 7.24
CA SER A 169 9.56 10.92 7.22
C SER A 169 9.21 9.43 7.38
N VAL A 170 8.07 9.11 7.98
CA VAL A 170 7.53 7.75 8.02
C VAL A 170 6.84 7.41 6.70
N PHE A 171 5.93 8.26 6.21
CA PHE A 171 5.02 7.95 5.11
C PHE A 171 5.67 8.02 3.73
N LEU A 172 6.41 9.09 3.42
CA LEU A 172 6.95 9.34 2.08
C LEU A 172 7.94 8.25 1.61
N PRO A 173 8.89 7.78 2.44
CA PRO A 173 9.80 6.72 2.00
C PRO A 173 9.09 5.41 1.68
N ILE A 174 8.01 5.10 2.41
CA ILE A 174 7.22 3.89 2.17
C ILE A 174 6.48 4.00 0.83
N ILE A 175 5.81 5.12 0.58
CA ILE A 175 5.16 5.38 -0.72
C ILE A 175 6.16 5.30 -1.87
N HIS A 176 7.35 5.88 -1.70
CA HIS A 176 8.40 5.80 -2.71
C HIS A 176 8.82 4.34 -2.98
N SER A 177 9.03 3.55 -1.92
CA SER A 177 9.42 2.14 -2.03
C SER A 177 8.37 1.26 -2.73
N GLU A 178 7.09 1.64 -2.65
CA GLU A 178 6.01 0.96 -3.35
C GLU A 178 5.89 1.33 -4.84
N GLY A 179 6.56 2.40 -5.28
CA GLY A 179 6.51 2.90 -6.65
C GLY A 179 5.34 3.86 -6.87
N VAL A 180 5.64 5.16 -6.82
CA VAL A 180 4.65 6.26 -6.93
C VAL A 180 3.81 6.14 -8.20
N ARG A 181 4.45 5.93 -9.36
CA ARG A 181 3.77 5.88 -10.65
C ARG A 181 2.81 4.69 -10.73
N GLN A 182 3.23 3.51 -10.32
CA GLN A 182 2.42 2.30 -10.39
C GLN A 182 1.28 2.32 -9.37
N MET A 183 1.51 2.93 -8.21
CA MET A 183 0.52 3.08 -7.17
C MET A 183 -0.60 4.05 -7.58
N PHE A 184 -0.25 5.27 -8.00
CA PHE A 184 -1.25 6.32 -8.25
C PHE A 184 -1.73 6.41 -9.69
N PHE A 185 -0.89 5.99 -10.64
CA PHE A 185 -1.14 6.15 -12.07
C PHE A 185 -0.88 4.85 -12.85
N PRO A 186 -1.48 3.70 -12.46
CA PRO A 186 -1.24 2.42 -13.12
C PRO A 186 -1.56 2.45 -14.62
N LEU A 187 -2.56 3.25 -15.02
CA LEU A 187 -2.94 3.47 -16.41
C LEU A 187 -1.84 4.12 -17.26
N THR A 188 -0.85 4.76 -16.66
CA THR A 188 0.27 5.35 -17.42
C THR A 188 1.35 4.32 -17.76
N VAL A 189 1.28 3.11 -17.21
CA VAL A 189 2.32 2.09 -17.37
C VAL A 189 1.98 1.24 -18.61
N PRO A 190 2.87 1.14 -19.61
CA PRO A 190 2.59 0.38 -20.84
C PRO A 190 2.21 -1.09 -20.60
N ALA A 191 2.77 -1.70 -19.54
CA ALA A 191 2.43 -3.06 -19.15
C ALA A 191 0.95 -3.23 -18.78
N TYR A 192 0.22 -2.18 -18.39
CA TYR A 192 -1.21 -2.24 -18.10
C TYR A 192 -2.05 -2.72 -19.30
N TYR A 193 -1.61 -2.38 -20.53
CA TYR A 193 -2.38 -2.60 -21.76
C TYR A 193 -1.89 -3.78 -22.59
N ARG A 194 -1.08 -4.71 -22.04
CA ARG A 194 -0.62 -5.86 -22.82
C ARG A 194 -1.79 -6.76 -23.17
N THR A 195 -1.81 -7.18 -24.41
CA THR A 195 -2.82 -8.10 -24.93
C THR A 195 -2.29 -9.53 -24.90
N PRO A 196 -3.16 -10.54 -24.79
CA PRO A 196 -2.77 -11.93 -24.91
C PRO A 196 -2.02 -12.19 -26.23
N PRO A 197 -0.99 -13.05 -26.24
CA PRO A 197 -0.36 -13.47 -27.48
C PRO A 197 -1.38 -14.17 -28.38
N LYS A 198 -1.29 -13.90 -29.69
CA LYS A 198 -2.10 -14.63 -30.68
C LYS A 198 -1.54 -16.06 -30.75
N GLY A 199 -2.36 -17.05 -30.42
CA GLY A 199 -1.98 -18.45 -30.60
C GLY A 199 -1.58 -18.69 -32.05
N LYS A 200 -0.58 -19.56 -32.28
CA LYS A 200 -0.32 -20.03 -33.64
C LYS A 200 -1.60 -20.70 -34.14
N LYS A 201 -2.15 -20.23 -35.27
CA LYS A 201 -3.11 -21.05 -36.01
C LYS A 201 -2.33 -22.29 -36.45
N ILE A 202 -2.64 -23.42 -35.84
CA ILE A 202 -2.20 -24.74 -36.30
C ILE A 202 -2.88 -25.00 -37.64
#